data_AF-A0A4Q3VQG6-F1
#
_entry.id   AF-A0A4Q3VQG6-F1
#
_cell.length_a   1.000
_cell.length_b   1.000
_cell.length_c   1.000
_cell.angle_alpha   90.00
_cell.angle_beta   90.00
_cell.angle_gamma   90.00
#
_symmetry.space_group_name_H-M   'P 1'
#
loop_
_entity.id
_entity.type
_entity.pdbx_description
1 polymer ?
#
loop_
_entity_poly.entity_id
_entity_poly.type
_entity_poly.pdbx_seq_one_letter_code
_entity_poly.pdbx_strand_id
1 'polypeptide(L)'
;MNVPTLVALIGVGTCVACAAGFCWTLLRSQRAALREARDDEERKGERQRQEIREEAAELRAKMEIEHKERQAALARTDDRLCVKEEALDTRRAALEAREAEIVREQKGLLEKEEAIDRRLRQVEEEFQRVANLTKPQARDLYLKRIETEFREIGTRRAKDAEAQAVLDAERRAKKVVLDAIQRSVVEYVTEATLAVVELPSEDMKGRIIGREGRNIRAFE
;
A
#
# COMPACT_ATOMS: atom_id res chain seq x y z
N MET A 1 87.48 -103.53 -42.84
CA MET A 1 86.44 -102.62 -43.38
C MET A 1 86.97 -102.04 -44.68
N ASN A 2 86.22 -102.17 -45.77
CA ASN A 2 86.66 -101.74 -47.11
C ASN A 2 86.61 -100.21 -47.21
N VAL A 3 87.72 -99.58 -47.59
CA VAL A 3 87.85 -98.14 -47.87
C VAL A 3 86.67 -97.56 -48.71
N PRO A 4 86.13 -98.23 -49.75
CA PRO A 4 85.00 -97.70 -50.52
C PRO A 4 83.69 -97.51 -49.74
N THR A 5 83.40 -98.32 -48.71
CA THR A 5 82.13 -98.19 -47.95
C THR A 5 82.16 -97.03 -46.96
N LEU A 6 83.35 -96.66 -46.47
CA LEU A 6 83.55 -95.51 -45.57
C LEU A 6 83.39 -94.18 -46.33
N VAL A 7 83.91 -94.10 -47.56
CA VAL A 7 83.76 -92.92 -48.45
C VAL A 7 82.29 -92.71 -48.84
N ALA A 8 81.53 -93.77 -49.09
CA ALA A 8 80.10 -93.69 -49.39
C ALA A 8 79.28 -93.17 -48.19
N LEU A 9 79.57 -93.64 -46.97
CA LEU A 9 78.90 -93.18 -45.74
C LEU A 9 79.19 -91.71 -45.43
N ILE A 10 80.43 -91.24 -45.63
CA ILE A 10 80.81 -89.84 -45.44
C ILE A 10 80.13 -88.95 -46.50
N GLY A 11 80.11 -89.39 -47.77
CA GLY A 11 79.43 -88.68 -48.85
C GLY A 11 77.93 -88.49 -48.57
N VAL A 12 77.24 -89.57 -48.18
CA VAL A 12 75.81 -89.51 -47.82
C VAL A 12 75.58 -88.61 -46.59
N GLY A 13 76.45 -88.69 -45.57
CA GLY A 13 76.36 -87.82 -44.40
C GLY A 13 76.52 -86.33 -44.72
N THR A 14 77.47 -85.97 -45.60
CA THR A 14 77.65 -84.57 -46.04
C THR A 14 76.49 -84.06 -46.89
N CYS A 15 75.92 -84.89 -47.78
CA CYS A 15 74.74 -84.52 -48.56
C CYS A 15 73.51 -84.30 -47.66
N VAL A 16 73.29 -85.15 -46.66
CA VAL A 16 72.18 -84.99 -45.70
C VAL A 16 72.38 -83.74 -44.83
N ALA A 17 73.60 -83.45 -44.38
CA ALA A 17 73.91 -82.24 -43.61
C ALA A 17 73.71 -80.96 -44.43
N CYS A 18 74.14 -80.93 -45.70
CA CYS A 18 73.91 -79.80 -46.60
C CYS A 18 72.41 -79.62 -46.91
N ALA A 19 71.66 -80.70 -47.14
CA ALA A 19 70.22 -80.64 -47.36
C ALA A 19 69.46 -80.16 -46.11
N ALA A 20 69.85 -80.62 -44.91
CA ALA A 20 69.29 -80.16 -43.64
C ALA A 20 69.63 -78.69 -43.36
N GLY A 21 70.86 -78.26 -43.67
CA GLY A 21 71.29 -76.86 -43.57
C GLY A 21 70.53 -75.95 -44.54
N PHE A 22 70.34 -76.36 -45.79
CA PHE A 22 69.56 -75.63 -46.79
C PHE A 22 68.05 -75.58 -46.42
N CYS A 23 67.51 -76.67 -45.88
CA CYS A 23 66.14 -76.71 -45.36
C CYS A 23 65.98 -75.80 -44.13
N TRP A 24 66.97 -75.76 -43.23
CA TRP A 24 66.99 -74.84 -42.10
C TRP A 24 67.04 -73.38 -42.57
N THR A 25 67.92 -73.03 -43.51
CA THR A 25 68.02 -71.65 -44.01
C THR A 25 66.74 -71.22 -44.73
N LEU A 26 66.09 -72.11 -45.49
CA LEU A 26 64.77 -71.88 -46.11
C LEU A 26 63.64 -71.73 -45.07
N LEU A 27 63.59 -72.58 -44.03
CA LEU A 27 62.62 -72.42 -42.95
C LEU A 27 62.88 -71.13 -42.16
N ARG A 28 64.15 -70.75 -41.97
CA ARG A 28 64.54 -69.51 -41.29
C ARG A 28 64.15 -68.29 -42.13
N SER A 29 64.34 -68.32 -43.44
CA SER A 29 63.95 -67.22 -44.34
C SER A 29 62.43 -67.09 -44.44
N GLN A 30 61.67 -68.20 -44.54
CA GLN A 30 60.21 -68.16 -44.48
C GLN A 30 59.69 -67.65 -43.13
N ARG A 31 60.28 -68.07 -42.01
CA ARG A 31 59.91 -67.56 -40.67
C ARG A 31 60.26 -66.08 -40.51
N ALA A 32 61.37 -65.62 -41.09
CA ALA A 32 61.73 -64.20 -41.08
C ALA A 32 60.74 -63.37 -41.90
N ALA A 33 60.39 -63.82 -43.11
CA ALA A 33 59.39 -63.17 -43.96
C ALA A 33 57.99 -63.13 -43.31
N LEU A 34 57.57 -64.20 -42.62
CA LEU A 34 56.31 -64.23 -41.87
C LEU A 34 56.33 -63.30 -40.65
N ARG A 35 57.48 -63.11 -39.99
CA ARG A 35 57.61 -62.15 -38.89
C ARG A 35 57.57 -60.72 -39.41
N GLU A 36 58.30 -60.42 -40.48
CA GLU A 36 58.29 -59.10 -41.12
C GLU A 36 56.89 -58.74 -41.64
N ALA A 37 56.17 -59.69 -42.25
CA ALA A 37 54.79 -59.48 -42.66
C ALA A 37 53.84 -59.19 -41.49
N ARG A 38 54.03 -59.87 -40.34
CA ARG A 38 53.25 -59.61 -39.11
C ARG A 38 53.57 -58.25 -38.51
N ASP A 39 54.85 -57.91 -38.39
CA ASP A 39 55.30 -56.62 -37.87
C ASP A 39 54.81 -55.47 -38.75
N ASP A 40 54.78 -55.66 -40.08
CA ASP A 40 54.23 -54.69 -41.03
C ASP A 40 52.70 -54.58 -40.96
N GLU A 41 51.97 -55.67 -40.75
CA GLU A 41 50.52 -55.64 -40.48
C GLU A 41 50.22 -54.94 -39.15
N GLU A 42 50.98 -55.20 -38.10
CA GLU A 42 50.85 -54.53 -36.80
C GLU A 42 51.13 -53.03 -36.94
N ARG A 43 52.21 -52.63 -37.62
CA ARG A 43 52.52 -51.22 -37.90
C ARG A 43 51.43 -50.55 -38.73
N LYS A 44 50.86 -51.23 -39.73
CA LYS A 44 49.74 -50.70 -40.52
C LYS A 44 48.49 -50.54 -39.64
N GLY A 45 48.19 -51.50 -38.78
CA GLY A 45 47.08 -51.43 -37.84
C GLY A 45 47.26 -50.31 -36.81
N GLU A 46 48.48 -50.10 -36.30
CA GLU A 46 48.81 -48.99 -35.40
C GLU A 46 48.67 -47.64 -36.08
N ARG A 47 49.18 -47.49 -37.32
CA ARG A 47 49.03 -46.25 -38.11
C ARG A 47 47.56 -45.93 -38.37
N GLN A 48 46.77 -46.90 -38.81
CA GLN A 48 45.32 -46.71 -39.01
C GLN A 48 44.61 -46.32 -37.71
N ARG A 49 44.96 -46.94 -36.58
CA ARG A 49 44.39 -46.57 -35.28
C ARG A 49 44.79 -45.15 -34.87
N GLN A 50 46.01 -44.73 -35.19
CA GLN A 50 46.48 -43.39 -34.92
C GLN A 50 45.75 -42.36 -35.80
N GLU A 51 45.63 -42.62 -37.11
CA GLU A 51 44.86 -41.79 -38.04
C GLU A 51 43.40 -41.64 -37.58
N ILE A 52 42.73 -42.73 -37.23
CA ILE A 52 41.35 -42.68 -36.69
C ILE A 52 41.27 -41.86 -35.39
N ARG A 53 42.27 -41.96 -34.52
CA ARG A 53 42.32 -41.19 -33.27
C ARG A 53 42.52 -39.71 -33.53
N GLU A 54 43.39 -39.36 -34.46
CA GLU A 54 43.65 -37.97 -34.87
C GLU A 54 42.40 -37.36 -35.52
N GLU A 55 41.78 -38.07 -36.47
CA GLU A 55 40.51 -37.63 -37.08
C GLU A 55 39.38 -37.48 -36.05
N ALA A 56 39.26 -38.43 -35.11
CA ALA A 56 38.28 -38.33 -34.03
C ALA A 56 38.55 -37.16 -33.08
N ALA A 57 39.82 -36.84 -32.81
CA ALA A 57 40.21 -35.71 -31.99
C ALA A 57 39.93 -34.38 -32.71
N GLU A 58 40.25 -34.28 -33.99
CA GLU A 58 39.93 -33.10 -34.81
C GLU A 58 38.42 -32.87 -34.92
N LEU A 59 37.64 -33.93 -35.16
CA LEU A 59 36.19 -33.84 -35.21
C LEU A 59 35.62 -33.36 -33.87
N ARG A 60 36.12 -33.88 -32.75
CA ARG A 60 35.71 -33.42 -31.42
C ARG A 60 36.05 -31.95 -31.18
N ALA A 61 37.25 -31.52 -31.57
CA ALA A 61 37.65 -30.12 -31.44
C ALA A 61 36.76 -29.19 -32.27
N LYS A 62 36.45 -29.56 -33.52
CA LYS A 62 35.52 -28.81 -34.38
C LYS A 62 34.13 -28.71 -33.76
N MET A 63 33.59 -29.83 -33.28
CA MET A 63 32.28 -29.88 -32.63
C MET A 63 32.24 -29.04 -31.35
N GLU A 64 33.31 -29.03 -30.55
CA GLU A 64 33.39 -28.22 -29.34
C GLU A 64 33.41 -26.71 -29.65
N ILE A 65 34.14 -26.31 -30.71
CA ILE A 65 34.15 -24.92 -31.18
C ILE A 65 32.75 -24.51 -31.67
N GLU A 66 32.14 -25.30 -32.55
CA GLU A 66 30.78 -25.02 -33.04
C GLU A 66 29.76 -24.96 -31.89
N HIS A 67 29.88 -25.84 -30.90
CA HIS A 67 29.00 -25.84 -29.74
C HIS A 67 29.17 -24.57 -28.91
N LYS A 68 30.40 -24.13 -28.66
CA LYS A 68 30.69 -22.88 -27.94
C LYS A 68 30.17 -21.66 -28.71
N GLU A 69 30.34 -21.63 -30.02
CA GLU A 69 29.81 -20.56 -30.87
C GLU A 69 28.28 -20.52 -30.85
N ARG A 70 27.61 -21.67 -30.96
CA ARG A 70 26.14 -21.76 -30.86
C ARG A 70 25.66 -21.34 -29.48
N GLN A 71 26.32 -21.76 -28.40
CA GLN A 71 25.98 -21.32 -27.04
C GLN A 71 26.14 -19.81 -26.87
N ALA A 72 27.23 -19.23 -27.37
CA ALA A 72 27.43 -17.79 -27.33
C ALA A 72 26.40 -17.03 -28.17
N ALA A 73 26.00 -17.57 -29.33
CA ALA A 73 24.94 -16.99 -30.15
C ALA A 73 23.58 -17.04 -29.45
N LEU A 74 23.24 -18.16 -28.83
CA LEU A 74 22.01 -18.34 -28.05
C LEU A 74 21.96 -17.39 -26.84
N ALA A 75 23.05 -17.28 -26.07
CA ALA A 75 23.13 -16.35 -24.95
C ALA A 75 22.87 -14.90 -25.39
N ARG A 76 23.47 -14.48 -26.52
CA ARG A 76 23.23 -13.14 -27.08
C ARG A 76 21.78 -12.93 -27.54
N THR A 77 21.11 -13.96 -28.05
CA THR A 77 19.70 -13.85 -28.42
C THR A 77 18.81 -13.78 -27.19
N ASP A 78 19.12 -14.56 -26.15
CA ASP A 78 18.38 -14.55 -24.88
C ASP A 78 18.51 -13.21 -24.17
N ASP A 79 19.71 -12.63 -24.10
CA ASP A 79 19.92 -11.28 -23.55
C ASP A 79 19.09 -10.24 -24.30
N ARG A 80 19.05 -10.32 -25.64
CA ARG A 80 18.25 -9.41 -26.47
C ARG A 80 16.75 -9.61 -26.29
N LEU A 81 16.31 -10.84 -26.07
CA LEU A 81 14.91 -11.16 -25.81
C LEU A 81 14.50 -10.63 -24.43
N CYS A 82 15.33 -10.84 -23.41
CA CYS A 82 15.10 -10.33 -22.06
C CYS A 82 14.91 -8.80 -22.05
N VAL A 83 15.81 -8.05 -22.69
CA VAL A 83 15.68 -6.58 -22.83
C VAL A 83 14.40 -6.18 -23.56
N LYS A 84 13.98 -6.95 -24.58
CA LYS A 84 12.71 -6.69 -25.28
C LYS A 84 11.50 -7.00 -24.42
N GLU A 85 11.54 -8.06 -23.61
CA GLU A 85 10.47 -8.42 -22.69
C GLU A 85 10.29 -7.33 -21.62
N GLU A 86 11.38 -6.87 -21.01
CA GLU A 86 11.34 -5.75 -20.06
C GLU A 86 10.76 -4.47 -20.70
N ALA A 87 11.17 -4.16 -21.94
CA ALA A 87 10.64 -3.01 -22.68
C ALA A 87 9.15 -3.17 -23.02
N LEU A 88 8.69 -4.40 -23.27
CA LEU A 88 7.27 -4.69 -23.51
C LEU A 88 6.44 -4.59 -22.22
N ASP A 89 6.97 -5.09 -21.11
CA ASP A 89 6.26 -5.05 -19.82
C ASP A 89 6.15 -3.63 -19.27
N THR A 90 7.20 -2.82 -19.41
CA THR A 90 7.12 -1.38 -19.09
C THR A 90 6.09 -0.65 -19.96
N ARG A 91 6.04 -0.98 -21.27
CA ARG A 91 5.03 -0.40 -22.18
C ARG A 91 3.62 -0.87 -21.85
N ARG A 92 3.42 -2.12 -21.44
CA ARG A 92 2.13 -2.66 -20.98
C ARG A 92 1.64 -1.93 -19.74
N ALA A 93 2.50 -1.80 -18.72
CA ALA A 93 2.16 -1.08 -17.50
C ALA A 93 1.76 0.38 -17.78
N ALA A 94 2.46 1.06 -18.71
CA ALA A 94 2.11 2.42 -19.13
C ALA A 94 0.75 2.49 -19.85
N LEU A 95 0.43 1.49 -20.69
CA LEU A 95 -0.87 1.41 -21.36
C LEU A 95 -2.00 1.14 -20.38
N GLU A 96 -1.83 0.20 -19.44
CA GLU A 96 -2.81 -0.10 -18.39
C GLU A 96 -3.09 1.11 -17.50
N ALA A 97 -2.06 1.87 -17.13
CA ALA A 97 -2.22 3.10 -16.37
C ALA A 97 -3.04 4.14 -17.15
N ARG A 98 -2.79 4.28 -18.45
CA ARG A 98 -3.52 5.20 -19.33
C ARG A 98 -4.96 4.76 -19.56
N GLU A 99 -5.22 3.47 -19.71
CA GLU A 99 -6.57 2.92 -19.78
C GLU A 99 -7.35 3.21 -18.49
N ALA A 100 -6.73 3.01 -17.33
CA ALA A 100 -7.34 3.30 -16.03
C ALA A 100 -7.62 4.81 -15.83
N GLU A 101 -6.79 5.69 -16.40
CA GLU A 101 -7.04 7.14 -16.43
C GLU A 101 -8.22 7.48 -17.34
N ILE A 102 -8.25 6.97 -18.57
CA ILE A 102 -9.36 7.18 -19.52
C ILE A 102 -10.69 6.72 -18.91
N VAL A 103 -10.73 5.55 -18.28
CA VAL A 103 -11.94 5.04 -17.62
C VAL A 103 -12.40 5.97 -16.48
N ARG A 104 -11.46 6.53 -15.71
CA ARG A 104 -11.78 7.52 -14.65
C ARG A 104 -12.34 8.81 -15.25
N GLU A 105 -11.73 9.33 -16.31
CA GLU A 105 -12.21 10.53 -17.00
C GLU A 105 -13.59 10.31 -17.61
N GLN A 106 -13.84 9.17 -18.26
CA GLN A 106 -15.14 8.82 -18.82
C GLN A 106 -16.23 8.76 -17.75
N LYS A 107 -15.94 8.14 -16.58
CA LYS A 107 -16.87 8.15 -15.45
C LYS A 107 -17.15 9.58 -14.95
N GLY A 108 -16.10 10.40 -14.82
CA GLY A 108 -16.26 11.79 -14.41
C GLY A 108 -17.03 12.65 -15.43
N LEU A 109 -16.93 12.35 -16.72
CA LEU A 109 -17.72 12.99 -17.77
C LEU A 109 -19.20 12.58 -17.70
N LEU A 110 -19.49 11.28 -17.55
CA LEU A 110 -20.84 10.77 -17.35
C LEU A 110 -21.53 11.41 -16.14
N GLU A 111 -20.85 11.47 -14.99
CA GLU A 111 -21.40 12.11 -13.79
C GLU A 111 -21.70 13.60 -14.00
N LYS A 112 -20.85 14.31 -14.76
CA LYS A 112 -21.08 15.71 -15.13
C LYS A 112 -22.24 15.87 -16.08
N GLU A 113 -22.36 15.01 -17.08
CA GLU A 113 -23.46 15.00 -18.05
C GLU A 113 -24.79 14.77 -17.34
N GLU A 114 -24.87 13.78 -16.45
CA GLU A 114 -26.06 13.56 -15.63
C GLU A 114 -26.38 14.76 -14.72
N ALA A 115 -25.36 15.40 -14.15
CA ALA A 115 -25.55 16.59 -13.32
C ALA A 115 -26.07 17.79 -14.13
N ILE A 116 -25.60 17.95 -15.36
CA ILE A 116 -26.08 18.95 -16.31
C ILE A 116 -27.54 18.65 -16.67
N ASP A 117 -27.89 17.41 -17.00
CA ASP A 117 -29.26 17.02 -17.33
C ASP A 117 -30.23 17.20 -16.15
N ARG A 118 -29.78 16.92 -14.92
CA ARG A 118 -30.57 17.22 -13.72
C ARG A 118 -30.80 18.73 -13.57
N ARG A 119 -29.77 19.55 -13.77
CA ARG A 119 -29.89 21.02 -13.71
C ARG A 119 -30.77 21.57 -14.83
N LEU A 120 -30.65 21.05 -16.05
CA LEU A 120 -31.49 21.45 -17.18
C LEU A 120 -32.96 21.18 -16.87
N ARG A 121 -33.29 19.98 -16.37
CA ARG A 121 -34.65 19.66 -15.92
C ARG A 121 -35.16 20.60 -14.84
N GLN A 122 -34.35 20.90 -13.83
CA GLN A 122 -34.70 21.88 -12.80
C GLN A 122 -34.96 23.27 -13.39
N VAL A 123 -34.09 23.73 -14.30
CA VAL A 123 -34.26 25.02 -14.95
C VAL A 123 -35.53 25.04 -15.80
N GLU A 124 -35.84 23.98 -16.54
CA GLU A 124 -37.07 23.84 -17.31
C GLU A 124 -38.32 23.86 -16.42
N GLU A 125 -38.30 23.15 -15.29
CA GLU A 125 -39.39 23.17 -14.31
C GLU A 125 -39.61 24.56 -13.70
N GLU A 126 -38.52 25.25 -13.33
CA GLU A 126 -38.59 26.63 -12.83
C GLU A 126 -39.07 27.59 -13.92
N PHE A 127 -38.61 27.42 -15.17
CA PHE A 127 -39.07 28.22 -16.30
C PHE A 127 -40.56 28.02 -16.57
N GLN A 128 -41.05 26.77 -16.56
CA GLN A 128 -42.47 26.48 -16.69
C GLN A 128 -43.27 27.09 -15.54
N ARG A 129 -42.77 27.02 -14.29
CA ARG A 129 -43.40 27.68 -13.15
C ARG A 129 -43.47 29.20 -13.35
N VAL A 130 -42.38 29.84 -13.76
CA VAL A 130 -42.35 31.30 -13.99
C VAL A 130 -43.20 31.70 -15.20
N ALA A 131 -43.16 30.94 -16.30
CA ALA A 131 -43.89 31.23 -17.53
C ALA A 131 -45.41 31.03 -17.37
N ASN A 132 -45.85 30.08 -16.53
CA ASN A 132 -47.26 29.89 -16.19
C ASN A 132 -47.78 30.92 -15.17
N LEU A 133 -46.91 31.77 -14.61
CA LEU A 133 -47.32 32.82 -13.69
C LEU A 133 -47.52 34.14 -14.44
N THR A 134 -48.76 34.65 -14.41
CA THR A 134 -49.02 36.04 -14.76
C THR A 134 -48.44 36.99 -13.70
N LYS A 135 -48.10 38.24 -14.06
CA LYS A 135 -47.60 39.27 -13.11
C LYS A 135 -48.40 39.34 -11.80
N PRO A 136 -49.74 39.29 -11.80
CA PRO A 136 -50.54 39.27 -10.57
C PRO A 136 -50.33 38.00 -9.72
N GLN A 137 -50.28 36.82 -10.34
CA GLN A 137 -50.08 35.54 -9.65
C GLN A 137 -48.69 35.43 -9.02
N ALA A 138 -47.64 35.90 -9.72
CA ALA A 138 -46.29 35.94 -9.17
C ALA A 138 -46.19 36.86 -7.93
N ARG A 139 -46.89 38.00 -7.96
CA ARG A 139 -46.96 38.92 -6.83
C ARG A 139 -47.66 38.31 -5.62
N ASP A 140 -48.78 37.62 -5.84
CA ASP A 140 -49.54 36.96 -4.76
C ASP A 140 -48.76 35.82 -4.11
N LEU A 141 -48.05 35.01 -4.92
CA LEU A 141 -47.17 33.95 -4.44
C LEU A 141 -46.00 34.51 -3.60
N TYR A 142 -45.39 35.61 -4.04
CA TYR A 142 -44.32 36.29 -3.31
C TYR A 142 -44.81 36.87 -1.99
N LEU A 143 -45.98 37.52 -1.97
CA LEU A 143 -46.59 38.04 -0.75
C LEU A 143 -46.93 36.93 0.24
N LYS A 144 -47.48 35.80 -0.21
CA LYS A 144 -47.72 34.63 0.65
C LYS A 144 -46.44 34.05 1.26
N ARG A 145 -45.35 34.01 0.48
CA ARG A 145 -44.06 33.51 0.97
C ARG A 145 -43.50 34.43 2.05
N ILE A 146 -43.54 35.74 1.82
CA ILE A 146 -43.20 36.76 2.82
C ILE A 146 -44.08 36.61 4.06
N GLU A 147 -45.41 36.51 3.91
CA GLU A 147 -46.32 36.33 5.05
C GLU A 147 -45.96 35.09 5.86
N THR A 148 -45.61 33.98 5.21
CA THR A 148 -45.23 32.75 5.90
C THR A 148 -43.91 32.92 6.67
N GLU A 149 -42.88 33.48 6.05
CA GLU A 149 -41.59 33.78 6.71
C GLU A 149 -41.76 34.75 7.89
N PHE A 150 -42.50 35.84 7.70
CA PHE A 150 -42.76 36.80 8.77
C PHE A 150 -43.62 36.23 9.89
N ARG A 151 -44.53 35.30 9.59
CA ARG A 151 -45.32 34.59 10.61
C ARG A 151 -44.44 33.66 11.45
N GLU A 152 -43.49 32.96 10.85
CA GLU A 152 -42.51 32.15 11.59
C GLU A 152 -41.62 33.02 12.48
N ILE A 153 -41.08 34.12 11.93
CA ILE A 153 -40.25 35.08 12.68
C ILE A 153 -41.05 35.71 13.82
N GLY A 154 -42.30 36.12 13.54
CA GLY A 154 -43.21 36.70 14.53
C GLY A 154 -43.55 35.72 15.66
N THR A 155 -43.79 34.45 15.32
CA THR A 155 -44.04 33.40 16.31
C THR A 155 -42.83 33.17 17.20
N ARG A 156 -41.62 33.15 16.62
CA ARG A 156 -40.38 33.02 17.40
C ARG A 156 -40.16 34.22 18.32
N ARG A 157 -40.31 35.45 17.80
CA ARG A 157 -40.23 36.68 18.60
C ARG A 157 -41.27 36.76 19.72
N ALA A 158 -42.50 36.30 19.47
CA ALA A 158 -43.55 36.28 20.49
C ALA A 158 -43.18 35.34 21.65
N LYS A 159 -42.66 34.15 21.33
CA LYS A 159 -42.14 33.21 22.35
C LYS A 159 -40.98 33.80 23.14
N ASP A 160 -40.04 34.46 22.47
CA ASP A 160 -38.89 35.09 23.13
C ASP A 160 -39.34 36.25 24.06
N ALA A 161 -40.32 37.06 23.61
CA ALA A 161 -40.88 38.16 24.39
C ALA A 161 -41.67 37.65 25.60
N GLU A 162 -42.44 36.57 25.44
CA GLU A 162 -43.17 35.91 26.54
C GLU A 162 -42.19 35.36 27.59
N ALA A 163 -41.12 34.69 27.16
CA ALA A 163 -40.08 34.19 28.05
C ALA A 163 -39.40 35.33 28.85
N GLN A 164 -39.08 36.46 28.20
CA GLN A 164 -38.53 37.63 28.88
C GLN A 164 -39.53 38.26 29.86
N ALA A 165 -40.80 38.37 29.48
CA ALA A 165 -41.84 38.91 30.35
C ALA A 165 -42.00 38.08 31.63
N VAL A 166 -41.91 36.75 31.54
CA VAL A 166 -41.94 35.84 32.69
C VAL A 166 -40.72 36.07 33.59
N LEU A 167 -39.51 36.15 33.03
CA LEU A 167 -38.28 36.41 33.81
C LEU A 167 -38.34 37.77 34.54
N ASP A 168 -38.82 38.81 33.86
CA ASP A 168 -38.96 40.14 34.46
C ASP A 168 -40.06 40.19 35.50
N ALA A 169 -41.16 39.44 35.32
CA ALA A 169 -42.20 39.30 36.33
C ALA A 169 -41.64 38.59 37.58
N GLU A 170 -40.87 37.53 37.40
CA GLU A 170 -40.26 36.78 38.51
C GLU A 170 -39.24 37.65 39.28
N ARG A 171 -38.40 38.41 38.56
CA ARG A 171 -37.45 39.35 39.17
C ARG A 171 -38.18 40.45 39.95
N ARG A 172 -39.27 41.01 39.40
CA ARG A 172 -40.10 42.01 40.09
C ARG A 172 -40.79 41.42 41.31
N ALA A 173 -41.35 40.22 41.22
CA ALA A 173 -41.99 39.55 42.35
C ALA A 173 -40.98 39.34 43.50
N LYS A 174 -39.77 38.83 43.20
CA LYS A 174 -38.70 38.68 44.20
C LYS A 174 -38.32 40.00 44.86
N LYS A 175 -38.24 41.09 44.08
CA LYS A 175 -37.98 42.43 44.60
C LYS A 175 -39.08 42.90 45.55
N VAL A 176 -40.35 42.76 45.17
CA VAL A 176 -41.49 43.15 46.01
C VAL A 176 -41.50 42.35 47.32
N VAL A 177 -41.23 41.05 47.27
CA VAL A 177 -41.12 40.21 48.47
C VAL A 177 -39.96 40.67 49.36
N LEU A 178 -38.80 40.96 48.77
CA LEU A 178 -37.65 41.47 49.52
C LEU A 178 -37.96 42.82 50.20
N ASP A 179 -38.56 43.75 49.47
CA ASP A 179 -38.95 45.07 49.98
C ASP A 179 -39.97 44.94 51.12
N ALA A 180 -40.90 43.99 51.02
CA ALA A 180 -41.87 43.69 52.08
C ALA A 180 -41.17 43.12 53.32
N ILE A 181 -40.27 42.15 53.16
CA ILE A 181 -39.47 41.60 54.27
C ILE A 181 -38.66 42.71 54.94
N GLN A 182 -37.96 43.55 54.16
CA GLN A 182 -37.16 44.65 54.70
C GLN A 182 -38.00 45.63 55.52
N ARG A 183 -39.23 45.94 55.07
CA ARG A 183 -40.17 46.76 55.85
C ARG A 183 -40.61 46.09 57.15
N SER A 184 -41.00 44.82 57.10
CA SER A 184 -41.47 44.08 58.29
C SER A 184 -40.38 43.88 59.35
N VAL A 185 -39.12 43.73 58.94
CA VAL A 185 -38.00 43.54 59.88
C VAL A 185 -37.73 44.80 60.71
N VAL A 186 -37.88 45.99 60.13
CA VAL A 186 -37.68 47.25 60.88
C VAL A 186 -38.72 47.38 61.99
N GLU A 187 -39.99 47.10 61.71
CA GLU A 187 -41.07 47.15 62.69
C GLU A 187 -40.86 46.10 63.81
N TYR A 188 -40.48 44.87 63.46
CA TYR A 188 -40.23 43.82 64.45
C TYR A 188 -39.02 44.11 65.36
N VAL A 189 -37.91 44.63 64.81
CA VAL A 189 -36.72 44.97 65.61
C VAL A 189 -37.04 46.10 66.60
N THR A 190 -37.84 47.09 66.20
CA THR A 190 -38.27 48.15 67.12
C THR A 190 -39.14 47.63 68.26
N GLU A 191 -40.05 46.68 68.00
CA GLU A 191 -40.86 46.09 69.07
C GLU A 191 -40.05 45.17 69.98
N ALA A 192 -39.14 44.36 69.44
CA ALA A 192 -38.40 43.36 70.21
C ALA A 192 -37.30 43.94 71.12
N THR A 193 -36.80 45.15 70.84
CA THR A 193 -35.69 45.78 71.60
C THR A 193 -36.15 46.76 72.68
N LEU A 194 -37.45 47.08 72.75
CA LEU A 194 -38.00 47.96 73.78
C LEU A 194 -38.38 47.17 75.03
N ALA A 195 -37.51 47.18 76.04
CA ALA A 195 -37.85 46.72 77.38
C ALA A 195 -38.33 47.91 78.22
N VAL A 196 -39.64 47.99 78.48
CA VAL A 196 -40.22 48.97 79.40
C VAL A 196 -40.04 48.46 80.82
N VAL A 197 -39.27 49.17 81.63
CA VAL A 197 -39.08 48.87 83.06
C VAL A 197 -39.84 49.91 83.87
N GLU A 198 -40.88 49.47 84.59
CA GLU A 198 -41.62 50.34 85.51
C GLU A 198 -40.80 50.62 86.76
N LEU A 199 -40.67 51.90 87.11
CA LEU A 199 -39.96 52.32 88.31
C LEU A 199 -40.92 52.40 89.51
N PRO A 200 -40.60 51.78 90.66
CA PRO A 200 -41.48 51.71 91.82
C PRO A 200 -41.62 53.05 92.57
N SER A 201 -40.82 54.08 92.26
CA SER A 201 -40.93 55.42 92.84
C SER A 201 -40.21 56.50 92.03
N GLU A 202 -40.67 57.75 92.14
CA GLU A 202 -40.00 58.92 91.53
C GLU A 202 -38.62 59.22 92.17
N ASP A 203 -38.40 58.81 93.42
CA ASP A 203 -37.08 58.90 94.06
C ASP A 203 -36.04 58.01 93.33
N MET A 204 -36.46 56.80 92.93
CA MET A 204 -35.62 55.88 92.16
C MET A 204 -35.30 56.43 90.77
N LYS A 205 -36.24 57.13 90.13
CA LYS A 205 -36.02 57.84 88.87
C LYS A 205 -35.03 58.99 89.02
N GLY A 206 -35.12 59.77 90.10
CA GLY A 206 -34.14 60.80 90.43
C GLY A 206 -32.71 60.25 90.59
N ARG A 207 -32.56 59.05 91.18
CA ARG A 207 -31.28 58.34 91.31
C ARG A 207 -30.76 57.78 89.98
N ILE A 208 -31.63 57.24 89.13
CA ILE A 208 -31.27 56.72 87.81
C ILE A 208 -30.84 57.85 86.87
N ILE A 209 -31.47 59.03 86.94
CA ILE A 209 -31.09 60.19 86.13
C ILE A 209 -29.83 60.88 86.67
N GLY A 210 -29.78 61.13 87.99
CA GLY A 210 -28.69 61.86 88.66
C GLY A 210 -28.72 63.38 88.41
N ARG A 211 -27.97 64.16 89.20
CA ARG A 211 -27.82 65.62 88.99
C ARG A 211 -27.16 65.88 87.62
N GLU A 212 -27.82 66.67 86.78
CA GLU A 212 -27.44 66.97 85.38
C GLU A 212 -27.48 65.77 84.42
N GLY A 213 -28.19 64.69 84.76
CA GLY A 213 -28.33 63.53 83.88
C GLY A 213 -27.09 62.64 83.75
N ARG A 214 -26.13 62.77 84.68
CA ARG A 214 -24.86 62.03 84.60
C ARG A 214 -25.02 60.51 84.67
N ASN A 215 -25.99 59.99 85.42
CA ASN A 215 -26.16 58.54 85.54
C ASN A 215 -26.83 57.94 84.30
N ILE A 216 -27.87 58.56 83.75
CA ILE A 216 -28.57 58.00 82.58
C ILE A 216 -27.66 57.94 81.34
N ARG A 217 -26.76 58.90 81.17
CA ARG A 217 -25.75 58.89 80.09
C ARG A 217 -24.72 57.77 80.19
N ALA A 218 -24.58 57.13 81.35
CA ALA A 218 -23.72 55.95 81.51
C ALA A 218 -24.48 54.64 81.23
N PHE A 219 -25.82 54.69 81.17
CA PHE A 219 -26.70 53.56 80.82
C PHE A 219 -27.10 53.56 79.33
N GLU A 220 -27.10 54.71 78.65
CA GLU A 220 -27.07 54.84 77.18
C GLU A 220 -25.77 54.29 76.58
#